data_AF-A0AAV9QVC5-F1
#
_entry.id   AF-A0AAV9QVC5-F1
#
_cell.length_a   1.000
_cell.length_b   1.000
_cell.length_c   1.000
_cell.angle_alpha   90.00
_cell.angle_beta   90.00
_cell.angle_gamma   90.00
#
_symmetry.space_group_name_H-M   'P 1'
#
loop_
_entity.id
_entity.type
_entity.pdbx_description
1 polymer ?
#
loop_
_entity_poly.entity_id
_entity_poly.type
_entity_poly.pdbx_seq_one_letter_code
_entity_poly.pdbx_strand_id
1 'polypeptide(L)'
;MCWFSACRVQLNESLHVNIIYWAMVCIFIGETLLFLNWAITADILMFVVIPTRRATAVAFQSFTSHLLGDAGSPYLIGRISDELQKSYASSELWKFLSLGYALMLCPFIIVLGGMFFLATALFFLDDREKAEQLKKLMQPPPPSSVKVISKRGPICTDV
;
A
#
# COMPACT_ATOMS: atom_id res chain seq x y z
N MET A 1 -20.95 -38.54 31.59
CA MET A 1 -20.75 -38.22 30.15
C MET A 1 -21.19 -36.80 29.76
N CYS A 2 -22.23 -36.19 30.35
CA CYS A 2 -22.63 -34.79 30.05
C CYS A 2 -21.56 -33.72 30.37
N TRP A 3 -20.73 -33.90 31.39
CA TRP A 3 -19.64 -32.97 31.75
C TRP A 3 -18.59 -32.80 30.65
N PHE A 4 -18.31 -33.86 29.88
CA PHE A 4 -17.30 -33.82 28.80
C PHE A 4 -17.83 -33.13 27.53
N SER A 5 -19.15 -33.11 27.33
CA SER A 5 -19.79 -32.39 26.23
C SER A 5 -19.95 -30.90 26.56
N ALA A 6 -20.28 -30.55 27.81
CA ALA A 6 -20.36 -29.15 28.26
C ALA A 6 -18.99 -28.46 28.26
N CYS A 7 -17.92 -29.14 28.69
CA CYS A 7 -16.56 -28.59 28.66
C CYS A 7 -16.05 -28.38 27.22
N ARG A 8 -16.40 -29.27 26.28
CA ARG A 8 -16.04 -29.12 24.85
C ARG A 8 -16.79 -27.97 24.16
N VAL A 9 -18.06 -27.74 24.51
CA VAL A 9 -18.86 -26.61 24.01
C VAL A 9 -18.34 -25.28 24.57
N GLN A 10 -18.00 -25.21 25.86
CA GLN A 10 -17.44 -24.02 26.49
C GLN A 10 -16.03 -23.66 25.96
N LEU A 11 -15.20 -24.68 25.66
CA LEU A 11 -13.88 -24.48 25.04
C LEU A 11 -14.01 -23.98 23.60
N ASN A 12 -14.98 -24.50 22.84
CA ASN A 12 -15.24 -24.07 21.47
C ASN A 12 -15.78 -22.63 21.45
N GLU A 13 -16.72 -22.29 22.34
CA GLU A 13 -17.20 -20.92 22.54
C GLU A 13 -16.05 -19.96 22.90
N SER A 14 -15.18 -20.34 23.85
CA SER A 14 -14.03 -19.54 24.26
C SER A 14 -12.99 -19.39 23.14
N LEU A 15 -12.72 -20.44 22.37
CA LEU A 15 -11.82 -20.39 21.23
C LEU A 15 -12.39 -19.53 20.09
N HIS A 16 -13.70 -19.62 19.83
CA HIS A 16 -14.37 -18.79 18.85
C HIS A 16 -14.34 -17.30 19.23
N VAL A 17 -14.60 -16.92 20.49
CA VAL A 17 -14.50 -15.51 20.90
C VAL A 17 -13.07 -14.98 20.86
N ASN A 18 -12.06 -15.82 21.17
CA ASN A 18 -10.66 -15.44 21.00
C ASN A 18 -10.31 -15.21 19.52
N ILE A 19 -10.72 -16.12 18.62
CA ILE A 19 -10.51 -15.95 17.17
C ILE A 19 -11.22 -14.69 16.65
N ILE A 20 -12.43 -14.41 17.11
CA ILE A 20 -13.17 -13.19 16.73
C ILE A 20 -12.43 -11.95 17.22
N TYR A 21 -11.94 -11.94 18.46
CA TYR A 21 -11.17 -10.83 19.01
C TYR A 21 -9.89 -10.56 18.19
N TRP A 22 -9.11 -11.61 17.90
CA TRP A 22 -7.93 -11.50 17.04
C TRP A 22 -8.28 -11.03 15.63
N ALA A 23 -9.38 -11.52 15.05
CA ALA A 23 -9.85 -11.07 13.74
C ALA A 23 -10.22 -9.57 13.74
N MET A 24 -10.89 -9.07 14.78
CA MET A 24 -11.24 -7.64 14.89
C MET A 24 -9.98 -6.78 15.05
N VAL A 25 -8.99 -7.23 15.83
CA VAL A 25 -7.70 -6.55 15.95
C VAL A 25 -6.97 -6.53 14.60
N CYS A 26 -6.95 -7.65 13.87
CA CYS A 26 -6.36 -7.72 12.53
C CYS A 26 -7.06 -6.81 11.52
N ILE A 27 -8.39 -6.72 11.55
CA ILE A 27 -9.15 -5.80 10.70
C ILE A 27 -8.81 -4.35 11.04
N PHE A 28 -8.75 -3.99 12.32
CA PHE A 28 -8.39 -2.64 12.75
C PHE A 28 -6.97 -2.25 12.30
N ILE A 29 -6.01 -3.17 12.45
CA ILE A 29 -4.64 -2.97 11.97
C ILE A 29 -4.64 -2.87 10.44
N GLY A 30 -5.38 -3.73 9.75
CA GLY A 30 -5.51 -3.72 8.28
C GLY A 30 -6.04 -2.41 7.74
N GLU A 31 -7.14 -1.89 8.29
CA GLU A 31 -7.70 -0.59 7.94
C GLU A 31 -6.70 0.54 8.18
N THR A 32 -6.02 0.52 9.34
CA THR A 32 -5.00 1.51 9.68
C THR A 32 -3.83 1.49 8.68
N LEU A 33 -3.33 0.30 8.33
CA LEU A 33 -2.26 0.12 7.34
C LEU A 33 -2.71 0.54 5.94
N LEU A 34 -3.98 0.34 5.59
CA LEU A 34 -4.55 0.77 4.32
C LEU A 34 -4.58 2.30 4.21
N PHE A 35 -4.99 3.00 5.27
CA PHE A 35 -4.89 4.46 5.34
C PHE A 35 -3.44 4.95 5.27
N LEU A 36 -2.51 4.28 5.96
CA LEU A 36 -1.10 4.63 5.95
C LEU A 36 -0.46 4.41 4.57
N ASN A 37 -0.82 3.34 3.86
CA ASN A 37 -0.36 3.06 2.51
C ASN A 37 -0.70 4.19 1.54
N TRP A 38 -1.90 4.77 1.66
CA TRP A 38 -2.31 5.91 0.86
C TRP A 38 -1.43 7.14 1.13
N ALA A 39 -1.12 7.42 2.40
CA ALA A 39 -0.24 8.52 2.81
C ALA A 39 1.21 8.33 2.34
N ILE A 40 1.79 7.15 2.54
CA ILE A 40 3.18 6.84 2.13
C ILE A 40 3.33 6.95 0.61
N THR A 41 2.37 6.42 -0.15
CA THR A 41 2.44 6.46 -1.62
C THR A 41 2.36 7.91 -2.13
N ALA A 42 1.58 8.77 -1.48
CA ALA A 42 1.54 10.19 -1.82
C ALA A 42 2.89 10.88 -1.53
N ASP A 43 3.52 10.60 -0.39
CA ASP A 43 4.82 11.19 -0.01
C ASP A 43 5.96 10.77 -0.97
N ILE A 44 6.08 9.47 -1.25
CA ILE A 44 7.13 8.96 -2.13
C ILE A 44 7.00 9.49 -3.57
N LEU A 45 5.76 9.67 -4.04
CA LEU A 45 5.51 10.23 -5.37
C LEU A 45 5.99 11.68 -5.47
N MET A 46 5.77 12.46 -4.42
CA MET A 46 6.19 13.86 -4.37
C MET A 46 7.71 13.99 -4.21
N PHE A 47 8.34 12.99 -3.61
CA PHE A 47 9.78 12.90 -3.54
C PHE A 47 10.44 12.68 -4.91
N VAL A 48 9.85 11.85 -5.78
CA VAL A 48 10.43 11.51 -7.10
C VAL A 48 9.98 12.41 -8.24
N VAL A 49 8.82 13.09 -8.12
CA VAL A 49 8.25 13.91 -9.19
C VAL A 49 8.52 15.39 -8.97
N ILE A 50 8.97 16.07 -10.03
CA ILE A 50 9.20 17.52 -10.06
C ILE A 50 7.87 18.25 -9.79
N PRO A 51 7.84 19.31 -8.96
CA PRO A 51 6.61 19.95 -8.47
C PRO A 51 5.63 20.39 -9.57
N THR A 52 6.11 20.75 -10.77
CA THR A 52 5.28 21.18 -11.90
C THR A 52 4.42 20.08 -12.52
N ARG A 53 4.71 18.79 -12.26
CA ARG A 53 3.97 17.64 -12.82
C ARG A 53 3.34 16.74 -11.76
N ARG A 54 3.38 17.16 -10.49
CA ARG A 54 2.89 16.38 -9.34
C ARG A 54 1.41 16.01 -9.47
N ALA A 55 0.57 16.90 -9.98
CA ALA A 55 -0.86 16.65 -10.14
C ALA A 55 -1.15 15.47 -11.08
N THR A 56 -0.47 15.42 -12.22
CA THR A 56 -0.60 14.32 -13.19
C THR A 56 -0.12 13.00 -12.60
N ALA A 57 0.98 13.02 -11.84
CA ALA A 57 1.50 11.81 -11.21
C ALA A 57 0.54 11.24 -10.15
N VAL A 58 -0.06 12.09 -9.32
CA VAL A 58 -1.07 11.66 -8.32
C VAL A 58 -2.32 11.13 -9.02
N ALA A 59 -2.72 11.77 -10.13
CA ALA A 59 -3.84 11.31 -10.94
C ALA A 59 -3.56 9.92 -11.54
N PHE A 60 -2.36 9.67 -12.08
CA PHE A 60 -1.99 8.35 -12.60
C PHE A 60 -1.92 7.27 -11.53
N GLN A 61 -1.38 7.59 -10.36
CA GLN A 61 -1.37 6.70 -9.20
C GLN A 61 -2.80 6.32 -8.81
N SER A 62 -3.68 7.30 -8.64
CA SER A 62 -5.07 7.06 -8.27
C SER A 62 -5.82 6.29 -9.37
N PHE A 63 -5.66 6.70 -10.63
CA PHE A 63 -6.27 6.03 -11.77
C PHE A 63 -5.88 4.56 -11.85
N THR A 64 -4.60 4.22 -11.70
CA THR A 64 -4.14 2.84 -11.76
C THR A 64 -4.73 2.00 -10.63
N SER A 65 -4.76 2.54 -9.41
CA SER A 65 -5.35 1.87 -8.26
C SER A 65 -6.86 1.64 -8.42
N HIS A 66 -7.61 2.62 -8.93
CA HIS A 66 -9.05 2.47 -9.12
C HIS A 66 -9.37 1.60 -10.35
N LEU A 67 -8.61 1.72 -11.44
CA LEU A 67 -8.81 0.89 -12.63
C LEU A 67 -8.57 -0.59 -12.32
N LEU A 68 -7.41 -0.93 -11.74
CA LEU A 68 -7.07 -2.31 -11.43
C LEU A 68 -7.81 -2.83 -10.19
N GLY A 69 -8.06 -1.95 -9.22
CA GLY A 69 -8.82 -2.25 -8.01
C GLY A 69 -10.31 -2.39 -8.31
N ASP A 70 -11.01 -1.31 -8.64
CA ASP A 70 -12.47 -1.30 -8.74
C ASP A 70 -12.99 -2.01 -10.00
N ALA A 71 -12.30 -1.91 -11.14
CA ALA A 71 -12.72 -2.60 -12.35
C ALA A 71 -12.04 -3.98 -12.52
N GLY A 72 -10.76 -4.09 -12.16
CA GLY A 72 -9.99 -5.33 -12.31
C GLY A 72 -10.34 -6.40 -11.28
N SER A 73 -10.53 -6.05 -10.00
CA SER A 73 -10.84 -6.99 -8.92
C SER A 73 -12.12 -7.81 -9.17
N PRO A 74 -13.31 -7.20 -9.41
CA PRO A 74 -14.53 -7.96 -9.61
C PRO A 74 -14.48 -8.80 -10.89
N TYR A 75 -13.76 -8.35 -11.93
CA TYR A 75 -13.55 -9.13 -13.14
C TYR A 75 -12.74 -10.40 -12.87
N LEU A 76 -11.61 -10.29 -12.16
CA LEU A 76 -10.78 -11.43 -11.75
C LEU A 76 -11.54 -12.39 -10.84
N ILE A 77 -12.22 -11.88 -9.81
CA ILE A 77 -13.02 -12.68 -8.87
C ILE A 77 -14.16 -13.38 -9.60
N GLY A 78 -14.83 -12.69 -10.52
CA GLY A 78 -15.90 -13.26 -11.35
C GLY A 78 -15.41 -14.43 -12.21
N ARG A 79 -14.28 -14.27 -12.90
CA ARG A 79 -13.68 -15.33 -13.72
C ARG A 79 -13.32 -16.57 -12.89
N ILE A 80 -12.76 -16.38 -11.70
CA ILE A 80 -12.39 -17.47 -10.79
C ILE A 80 -13.64 -18.15 -10.21
N SER A 81 -14.66 -17.36 -9.86
CA SER A 81 -15.97 -17.87 -9.41
C SER A 81 -16.64 -18.71 -10.49
N ASP A 82 -16.61 -18.26 -11.75
CA ASP A 82 -17.19 -18.99 -12.88
C ASP A 82 -16.46 -20.32 -13.15
N GLU A 83 -15.13 -20.35 -13.00
CA GLU A 83 -14.35 -21.59 -13.12
C GLU A 83 -14.64 -22.56 -11.97
N LEU A 84 -14.78 -22.06 -10.74
CA LEU A 84 -15.09 -22.88 -9.58
C LEU A 84 -16.52 -23.45 -9.65
N GLN A 85 -17.47 -22.68 -10.18
CA GLN A 85 -18.85 -23.13 -10.41
C GLN A 85 -18.95 -24.26 -11.45
N LYS A 86 -18.05 -24.32 -12.44
CA LYS A 86 -18.02 -25.45 -13.40
C LYS A 86 -17.63 -26.77 -12.73
N SER A 87 -16.78 -26.71 -11.70
CA SER A 87 -16.38 -27.89 -10.93
C SER A 87 -17.42 -28.33 -9.89
N TYR A 88 -18.26 -27.42 -9.39
CA TYR A 88 -19.27 -27.69 -8.35
C TYR A 88 -20.69 -27.35 -8.84
N ALA A 89 -21.43 -28.35 -9.33
CA ALA A 89 -22.70 -28.17 -10.01
C ALA A 89 -23.90 -27.74 -9.11
N SER A 90 -24.67 -26.78 -9.65
CA SER A 90 -26.15 -26.62 -9.63
C SER A 90 -26.89 -26.36 -8.30
N SER A 91 -26.45 -25.43 -7.46
CA SER A 91 -27.36 -24.80 -6.48
C SER A 91 -27.00 -23.32 -6.24
N GLU A 92 -28.00 -22.46 -6.06
CA GLU A 92 -27.78 -21.02 -5.74
C GLU A 92 -26.92 -20.84 -4.47
N LEU A 93 -26.98 -21.80 -3.53
CA LEU A 93 -26.16 -21.80 -2.31
C LEU A 93 -24.65 -21.98 -2.63
N TRP A 94 -24.31 -22.81 -3.62
CA TRP A 94 -22.93 -23.02 -4.05
C TRP A 94 -22.34 -21.80 -4.78
N LYS A 95 -23.19 -20.96 -5.41
CA LYS A 95 -22.74 -19.66 -5.97
C LYS A 95 -22.19 -18.75 -4.87
N PHE A 96 -22.95 -18.55 -3.79
CA PHE A 96 -22.50 -17.73 -2.66
C PHE A 96 -21.25 -18.29 -1.98
N LEU A 97 -21.18 -19.61 -1.82
CA LEU A 97 -20.03 -20.25 -1.20
C LEU A 97 -18.78 -20.16 -2.10
N SER A 98 -18.92 -20.37 -3.40
CA SER A 98 -17.83 -20.25 -4.38
C SER A 98 -17.26 -18.82 -4.44
N LEU A 99 -18.12 -17.80 -4.28
CA LEU A 99 -17.69 -16.41 -4.20
C LEU A 99 -16.87 -16.14 -2.93
N GLY A 100 -17.26 -16.72 -1.79
CA GLY A 100 -16.48 -16.66 -0.55
C GLY A 100 -15.08 -17.26 -0.70
N TYR A 101 -14.97 -18.39 -1.41
CA TYR A 101 -13.68 -19.00 -1.74
C TYR A 101 -12.86 -18.14 -2.73
N ALA A 102 -13.49 -17.51 -3.72
CA ALA A 102 -12.79 -16.60 -4.62
C ALA A 102 -12.27 -15.35 -3.90
N LEU A 103 -13.01 -14.82 -2.91
CA LEU A 103 -12.57 -13.70 -2.07
C LEU A 103 -11.38 -14.06 -1.17
N MET A 104 -11.16 -15.34 -0.85
CA MET A 104 -9.98 -15.77 -0.09
C MET A 104 -8.67 -15.66 -0.88
N LEU A 105 -8.73 -15.42 -2.19
CA LEU A 105 -7.56 -15.07 -2.99
C LEU A 105 -7.09 -13.63 -2.75
N CYS A 106 -7.99 -12.74 -2.33
CA CYS A 106 -7.67 -11.35 -2.01
C CYS A 106 -6.54 -11.19 -0.97
N PRO A 107 -6.59 -11.83 0.22
CA PRO A 107 -5.51 -11.73 1.19
C PRO A 107 -4.17 -12.30 0.68
N PHE A 108 -4.19 -13.27 -0.23
CA PHE A 108 -2.94 -13.77 -0.84
C PHE A 108 -2.27 -12.71 -1.70
N ILE A 109 -3.04 -11.99 -2.53
CA ILE A 109 -2.53 -10.86 -3.32
C ILE A 109 -2.04 -9.75 -2.40
N ILE A 110 -2.76 -9.44 -1.31
CA ILE A 110 -2.37 -8.41 -0.35
C ILE A 110 -1.04 -8.75 0.32
N VAL A 111 -0.84 -10.00 0.76
CA VAL A 111 0.42 -10.43 1.38
C VAL A 111 1.57 -10.36 0.37
N LEU A 112 1.37 -10.84 -0.86
CA LEU A 112 2.39 -10.71 -1.91
C LEU A 112 2.72 -9.25 -2.21
N GLY A 113 1.71 -8.39 -2.37
CA GLY A 113 1.89 -6.96 -2.59
C GLY A 113 2.62 -6.28 -1.44
N GLY A 114 2.29 -6.62 -0.19
CA GLY A 114 2.98 -6.13 1.01
C GLY A 114 4.44 -6.57 1.08
N MET A 115 4.74 -7.81 0.70
CA MET A 115 6.12 -8.31 0.63
C MET A 115 6.95 -7.56 -0.42
N PHE A 116 6.39 -7.35 -1.63
CA PHE A 116 7.05 -6.56 -2.67
C PHE A 116 7.21 -5.09 -2.28
N PHE A 117 6.22 -4.51 -1.61
CA PHE A 117 6.29 -3.14 -1.11
C PHE A 117 7.40 -2.97 -0.06
N LEU A 118 7.50 -3.91 0.88
CA LEU A 118 8.55 -3.89 1.90
C LEU A 118 9.94 -4.07 1.28
N ALA A 119 10.09 -4.99 0.33
CA ALA A 119 11.35 -5.16 -0.39
C ALA A 119 11.74 -3.86 -1.12
N THR A 120 10.79 -3.24 -1.81
CA THR A 120 11.02 -1.95 -2.49
C THR A 120 11.43 -0.86 -1.52
N ALA A 121 10.81 -0.79 -0.33
CA ALA A 121 11.16 0.19 0.69
C ALA A 121 12.61 0.01 1.21
N LEU A 122 13.06 -1.23 1.39
CA LEU A 122 14.43 -1.54 1.80
C LEU A 122 15.45 -1.16 0.71
N PHE A 123 15.22 -1.60 -0.53
CA PHE A 123 16.11 -1.27 -1.66
C PHE A 123 16.17 0.22 -1.96
N PHE A 124 15.05 0.93 -1.82
CA PHE A 124 14.99 2.37 -2.05
C PHE A 124 15.89 3.16 -1.09
N LEU A 125 15.97 2.76 0.18
CA LEU A 125 16.86 3.43 1.15
C LEU A 125 18.33 3.23 0.80
N ASP A 126 18.72 2.00 0.44
CA ASP A 126 20.09 1.68 0.04
C ASP A 126 20.51 2.42 -1.23
N ASP A 127 19.62 2.49 -2.22
CA ASP A 127 19.90 3.18 -3.48
C ASP A 127 19.93 4.71 -3.30
N ARG A 128 19.15 5.25 -2.37
CA ARG A 128 19.21 6.67 -2.01
C ARG A 128 20.54 7.04 -1.36
N GLU A 129 21.06 6.22 -0.46
CA GLU A 129 22.36 6.48 0.17
C GLU A 129 23.49 6.51 -0.87
N LYS A 130 23.52 5.53 -1.78
CA LYS A 130 24.48 5.49 -2.89
C LYS A 130 24.35 6.69 -3.83
N ALA A 131 23.13 7.11 -4.15
CA ALA A 131 22.87 8.28 -5.00
C ALA A 131 23.35 9.58 -4.34
N GLU A 132 23.16 9.75 -3.03
CA GLU A 132 23.66 10.92 -2.30
C GLU A 132 25.19 10.93 -2.21
N GLN A 133 25.82 9.78 -2.00
CA GLN A 133 27.28 9.63 -2.04
C GLN A 133 27.84 9.96 -3.43
N LEU A 134 27.25 9.42 -4.50
CA LEU A 134 27.64 9.74 -5.86
C LEU A 134 27.45 11.22 -6.19
N LYS A 135 26.36 11.86 -5.72
CA LYS A 135 26.14 13.30 -5.88
C LYS A 135 27.20 14.14 -5.17
N LYS A 136 27.65 13.74 -3.98
CA LYS A 136 28.77 14.38 -3.26
C LYS A 136 30.10 14.23 -4.00
N LEU A 137 30.32 13.09 -4.66
CA LEU A 137 31.53 12.83 -5.46
C LEU A 137 31.51 13.53 -6.82
N MET A 138 30.33 13.67 -7.44
CA MET A 138 30.14 14.36 -8.72
C MET A 138 29.99 15.88 -8.58
N GLN A 139 29.82 16.41 -7.36
CA GLN A 139 29.90 17.85 -7.15
C GLN A 139 31.34 18.31 -7.48
N PRO A 140 31.55 19.18 -8.49
CA PRO A 140 32.81 19.89 -8.58
C PRO A 140 33.03 20.65 -7.27
N PRO A 141 34.29 20.86 -6.83
CA PRO A 141 34.57 21.58 -5.60
C PRO A 141 33.75 22.87 -5.57
N PRO A 142 33.20 23.26 -4.41
CA PRO A 142 32.42 24.49 -4.31
C PRO A 142 33.25 25.61 -4.93
N PRO A 143 32.68 26.46 -5.82
CA PRO A 143 33.41 27.64 -6.27
C PRO A 143 33.82 28.39 -5.01
N SER A 144 35.14 28.40 -4.77
CA SER A 144 35.77 29.06 -3.64
C SER A 144 35.13 30.42 -3.47
N SER A 145 34.37 30.58 -2.38
CA SER A 145 34.01 31.85 -1.75
C SER A 145 34.16 33.07 -2.65
N VAL A 146 33.28 33.21 -3.65
CA VAL A 146 33.05 34.52 -4.25
C VAL A 146 32.34 35.33 -3.18
N LYS A 147 33.15 35.97 -2.33
CA LYS A 147 32.76 37.07 -1.47
C LYS A 147 32.06 38.05 -2.41
N VAL A 148 30.72 38.05 -2.40
CA VAL A 148 29.95 39.10 -3.04
C VAL A 148 30.30 40.37 -2.25
N ILE A 149 31.32 41.09 -2.73
CA ILE A 149 31.66 42.42 -2.26
C ILE A 149 30.43 43.25 -2.62
N SER A 150 29.54 43.39 -1.65
CA SER A 150 28.47 44.38 -1.63
C SER A 150 29.14 45.75 -1.66
N LYS A 151 29.46 46.23 -2.87
CA LYS A 151 29.67 47.66 -3.09
C LYS A 151 28.31 48.32 -3.00
N ARG A 152 27.89 48.62 -1.76
CA ARG A 152 26.84 49.58 -1.48
C ARG A 152 27.38 50.97 -1.81
N GLY A 153 27.33 51.34 -3.09
CA GLY A 153 27.37 52.74 -3.51
C GLY A 153 26.01 53.37 -3.27
N PRO A 154 25.93 54.65 -2.84
CA PRO A 154 24.65 55.34 -2.66
C PRO A 154 24.06 55.71 -4.03
N ILE A 155 22.86 56.32 -4.03
CA ILE A 155 22.20 57.06 -5.15
C ILE A 155 21.20 56.18 -5.92
N CYS A 156 19.91 56.51 -6.06
CA CYS A 156 19.11 57.68 -5.67
C CYS A 156 17.63 57.25 -5.59
N THR A 157 16.90 57.83 -4.64
CA THR A 157 15.47 58.15 -4.84
C THR A 157 15.38 59.23 -5.92
N ASP A 158 14.47 59.11 -6.89
CA ASP A 158 13.64 60.22 -7.39
C ASP A 158 12.65 59.77 -8.48
N VAL A 159 11.47 60.39 -8.38
CA VAL A 159 10.23 60.34 -9.19
C VAL A 159 9.27 59.18 -8.94
#